data_AF-A0A671VIH6-F1
#
_entry.id   AF-A0A671VIH6-F1
#
_cell.length_a   1.000
_cell.length_b   1.000
_cell.length_c   1.000
_cell.angle_alpha   90.00
_cell.angle_beta   90.00
_cell.angle_gamma   90.00
#
_symmetry.space_group_name_H-M   'P 1'
#
loop_
_entity.id
_entity.type
_entity.pdbx_description
1 polymer ?
#
loop_
_entity_poly.entity_id
_entity_poly.type
_entity_poly.pdbx_seq_one_letter_code
_entity_poly.pdbx_strand_id
1 'polypeptide(L)'
;MGCIKSKEDKGQGMKHRPENSTGSDPNATAATPHVGHYGPDPTQLQQNQPPSSSSGSGAVNFNHTLTPFGGSSSAMTPFGGASSSFSGPVSNSFSGGVTFFVALYDYEARTSDDLSFKKGDRFQIINNTEGDWWEARSINTGRKGYIPSNYVAPADSIQAEEWYFGKMGRKDAERLLLNPGNNRGTFLVRESETTKGAYSLSIRDWDEAKGDNVKHYKIRKLDNGGYYITTRAQFDTLQKLVKHYTEHADGLCHRLTTVCPTVKPQTQGLAKDAWEIPRESLRLELKLGQGCFGEVWMGTWNGTTKVAIKTLKTGTMSPEAFLQEAQIMKKLRHDKLVPLYAVVSEEPIYIVTEYMAKGSLLDFLKEGDGKFLKLPLLVDMAAQIADGMAFIERMNYIHRDLRAANILVADNLVCKIADFGLARLIEDNEYTARQGAKFPIKWTAPEAALYGRFTIKSDVWSFGILLTELVTKGRVPYPGEVLHHLHTAPLSIRCSPEATNTSVH
;
A
#
# COMPACT_ATOMS: atom_id res chain seq x y z
N MET A 1 -13.79 9.32 29.19
CA MET A 1 -14.70 10.46 29.38
C MET A 1 -14.54 11.33 28.13
N GLY A 2 -15.56 11.64 27.33
CA GLY A 2 -17.01 11.45 27.49
C GLY A 2 -17.69 12.72 27.00
N CYS A 3 -18.04 12.77 25.71
CA CYS A 3 -18.66 13.96 25.11
C CYS A 3 -19.90 13.56 24.32
N ILE A 4 -21.00 14.23 24.61
CA ILE A 4 -22.36 13.89 24.16
C ILE A 4 -22.61 14.55 22.81
N LYS A 5 -23.13 13.79 21.83
CA LYS A 5 -23.64 14.36 20.58
C LYS A 5 -25.05 14.89 20.81
N SER A 6 -25.27 16.18 20.58
CA SER A 6 -26.60 16.76 20.46
C SER A 6 -27.29 16.29 19.17
N LYS A 7 -28.58 15.97 19.28
CA LYS A 7 -29.52 15.83 18.16
C LYS A 7 -30.50 17.00 18.22
N GLU A 8 -30.87 17.53 17.06
CA GLU A 8 -32.18 18.09 16.67
C GLU A 8 -31.99 18.53 15.20
N ASP A 9 -32.57 17.92 14.16
CA ASP A 9 -33.95 17.53 13.82
C ASP A 9 -34.72 18.63 13.06
N LYS A 10 -35.61 18.22 12.14
CA LYS A 10 -36.11 19.04 11.02
C LYS A 10 -37.50 19.65 11.29
N GLY A 11 -37.72 20.88 10.82
CA GLY A 11 -38.93 21.16 10.01
C GLY A 11 -39.76 22.44 10.27
N GLN A 12 -39.82 23.28 9.21
CA GLN A 12 -40.96 24.09 8.73
C GLN A 12 -41.47 25.33 9.50
N GLY A 13 -41.87 26.38 8.75
CA GLY A 13 -43.08 27.16 9.09
C GLY A 13 -43.01 28.71 9.02
N MET A 14 -43.14 29.30 7.82
CA MET A 14 -43.37 30.72 7.48
C MET A 14 -44.06 31.66 8.51
N LYS A 15 -43.63 32.96 8.52
CA LYS A 15 -44.53 34.14 8.37
C LYS A 15 -43.79 35.46 8.02
N HIS A 16 -44.49 36.39 7.36
CA HIS A 16 -44.05 37.72 6.86
C HIS A 16 -43.92 38.79 7.99
N ARG A 17 -42.94 39.72 8.00
CA ARG A 17 -42.77 41.03 7.25
C ARG A 17 -43.69 42.16 7.80
N PRO A 18 -43.39 43.50 7.73
CA PRO A 18 -42.13 44.29 7.68
C PRO A 18 -42.02 45.41 8.79
N GLU A 19 -40.93 46.22 8.79
CA GLU A 19 -40.89 47.68 8.47
C GLU A 19 -39.91 48.57 9.31
N ASN A 20 -39.23 49.51 8.61
CA ASN A 20 -38.76 50.87 9.00
C ASN A 20 -37.84 51.10 10.24
N SER A 21 -36.94 52.10 10.30
CA SER A 21 -36.35 53.05 9.31
C SER A 21 -35.25 53.90 9.98
N THR A 22 -34.39 54.60 9.19
CA THR A 22 -33.57 55.82 9.55
C THR A 22 -32.54 55.73 10.71
N GLY A 23 -31.38 56.41 10.71
CA GLY A 23 -30.72 57.26 9.69
C GLY A 23 -29.32 57.74 10.13
N SER A 24 -28.47 58.07 9.14
CA SER A 24 -27.54 59.24 9.04
C SER A 24 -26.78 59.83 10.25
N ASP A 25 -25.43 59.70 10.22
CA ASP A 25 -24.37 60.76 10.30
C ASP A 25 -24.34 61.82 11.44
N PRO A 26 -23.26 62.64 11.60
CA PRO A 26 -21.87 62.25 11.90
C PRO A 26 -21.17 63.15 12.96
N ASN A 27 -19.88 62.91 13.22
CA ASN A 27 -18.85 63.86 13.74
C ASN A 27 -18.98 64.47 15.16
N ALA A 28 -17.93 64.35 15.98
CA ALA A 28 -16.95 65.45 16.25
C ALA A 28 -16.09 65.23 17.52
N THR A 29 -14.76 65.46 17.39
CA THR A 29 -13.81 66.01 18.42
C THR A 29 -13.65 65.33 19.81
N ALA A 30 -12.61 65.56 20.61
CA ALA A 30 -11.16 65.80 20.40
C ALA A 30 -10.51 65.84 21.82
N ALA A 31 -9.42 65.10 22.08
CA ALA A 31 -8.52 65.36 23.23
C ALA A 31 -7.25 64.48 23.23
N THR A 32 -6.10 65.13 23.01
CA THR A 32 -4.77 64.81 23.59
C THR A 32 -4.35 66.07 24.40
N PRO A 33 -3.23 66.15 25.17
CA PRO A 33 -2.04 65.29 25.21
C PRO A 33 -1.38 65.06 26.61
N HIS A 34 -0.28 64.29 26.63
CA HIS A 34 0.96 64.43 27.46
C HIS A 34 1.87 63.23 27.10
N VAL A 35 3.12 63.26 26.58
CA VAL A 35 4.31 64.17 26.54
C VAL A 35 5.44 63.73 27.50
N GLY A 36 6.63 63.47 26.94
CA GLY A 36 7.91 63.13 27.60
C GLY A 36 8.51 61.78 27.13
N HIS A 37 9.50 61.60 26.25
CA HIS A 37 10.55 62.41 25.58
C HIS A 37 11.99 62.32 26.19
N TYR A 38 13.00 62.24 25.31
CA TYR A 38 14.47 61.97 25.53
C TYR A 38 14.85 60.52 25.96
N GLY A 39 16.01 59.92 25.59
CA GLY A 39 17.18 60.34 24.78
C GLY A 39 18.21 59.17 24.64
N PRO A 40 19.31 59.28 23.86
CA PRO A 40 20.13 58.14 23.38
C PRO A 40 21.46 57.80 24.14
N ASP A 41 22.09 56.68 23.74
CA ASP A 41 23.47 56.13 23.90
C ASP A 41 24.59 56.98 24.57
N PRO A 42 25.61 56.39 25.28
CA PRO A 42 26.74 55.72 24.59
C PRO A 42 27.70 54.70 25.33
N THR A 43 28.59 54.07 24.54
CA THR A 43 30.03 53.65 24.78
C THR A 43 30.49 52.41 25.61
N GLN A 44 31.07 51.44 24.86
CA GLN A 44 32.38 50.72 24.98
C GLN A 44 32.96 50.08 26.27
N LEU A 45 33.59 48.89 26.08
CA LEU A 45 34.93 48.38 26.51
C LEU A 45 34.95 46.82 26.41
N GLN A 46 36.05 46.04 26.26
CA GLN A 46 37.34 46.16 25.54
C GLN A 46 38.03 44.76 25.37
N GLN A 47 38.61 44.47 24.18
CA GLN A 47 39.69 43.51 23.79
C GLN A 47 39.81 42.06 24.40
N ASN A 48 40.00 41.06 23.52
CA ASN A 48 41.34 40.45 23.27
C ASN A 48 41.41 39.53 22.02
N GLN A 49 42.61 39.36 21.46
CA GLN A 49 42.91 38.72 20.15
C GLN A 49 44.37 38.18 20.13
N PRO A 50 44.86 37.47 19.09
CA PRO A 50 44.40 36.17 18.56
C PRO A 50 45.34 35.03 19.07
N PRO A 51 46.48 34.58 18.44
CA PRO A 51 47.03 34.74 17.07
C PRO A 51 46.69 33.53 16.14
N SER A 52 47.45 33.34 15.05
CA SER A 52 47.26 32.31 14.00
C SER A 52 48.59 31.95 13.30
N SER A 53 48.75 30.71 12.80
CA SER A 53 49.71 30.30 11.75
C SER A 53 49.58 28.78 11.48
N SER A 54 49.95 28.14 10.36
CA SER A 54 49.99 28.40 8.90
C SER A 54 50.93 27.34 8.29
N SER A 55 50.67 26.86 7.05
CA SER A 55 51.46 25.87 6.27
C SER A 55 51.46 24.41 6.80
N GLY A 56 51.63 23.36 5.98
CA GLY A 56 51.61 23.29 4.51
C GLY A 56 52.14 21.94 3.97
N SER A 57 51.62 21.49 2.82
CA SER A 57 52.20 20.50 1.86
C SER A 57 52.57 19.07 2.30
N GLY A 58 52.22 18.07 1.47
CA GLY A 58 52.89 16.75 1.49
C GLY A 58 52.05 15.57 1.00
N ALA A 59 52.15 15.23 -0.28
CA ALA A 59 51.67 13.94 -0.80
C ALA A 59 52.82 12.92 -0.82
N VAL A 60 52.57 11.68 -0.37
CA VAL A 60 53.50 10.56 -0.56
C VAL A 60 52.73 9.29 -0.91
N ASN A 61 53.14 8.66 -2.02
CA ASN A 61 52.63 7.39 -2.52
C ASN A 61 53.41 6.23 -1.88
N PHE A 62 52.77 5.10 -1.59
CA PHE A 62 53.48 3.82 -1.45
C PHE A 62 52.71 2.69 -2.14
N ASN A 63 53.27 2.21 -3.26
CA ASN A 63 52.92 0.93 -3.85
C ASN A 63 53.61 -0.19 -3.06
N HIS A 64 52.91 -1.30 -2.83
CA HIS A 64 53.56 -2.61 -2.72
C HIS A 64 52.72 -3.68 -3.42
N THR A 65 53.29 -4.25 -4.49
CA THR A 65 52.74 -5.34 -5.27
C THR A 65 53.20 -6.70 -4.72
N LEU A 66 52.25 -7.57 -4.36
CA LEU A 66 52.45 -9.02 -4.31
C LEU A 66 51.17 -9.74 -4.77
N THR A 67 51.34 -10.67 -5.71
CA THR A 67 50.35 -11.63 -6.22
C THR A 67 51.07 -12.97 -6.45
N PRO A 68 50.38 -14.09 -6.72
CA PRO A 68 49.01 -14.47 -6.34
C PRO A 68 48.95 -15.84 -5.62
N PHE A 69 47.85 -16.14 -4.92
CA PHE A 69 47.29 -17.50 -4.91
C PHE A 69 45.77 -17.45 -4.74
N GLY A 70 45.05 -18.35 -5.43
CA GLY A 70 43.63 -18.17 -5.74
C GLY A 70 42.63 -18.62 -4.68
N GLY A 71 41.42 -18.08 -4.78
CA GLY A 71 40.25 -18.45 -3.96
C GLY A 71 39.03 -17.61 -4.35
N SER A 72 38.25 -18.07 -5.32
CA SER A 72 37.14 -17.30 -5.89
C SER A 72 35.95 -17.19 -4.95
N SER A 73 35.71 -16.01 -4.39
CA SER A 73 34.50 -15.67 -3.63
C SER A 73 33.97 -14.27 -3.99
N SER A 74 33.44 -14.13 -5.20
CA SER A 74 32.75 -12.90 -5.61
C SER A 74 31.49 -12.67 -4.77
N ALA A 75 31.49 -11.58 -4.02
CA ALA A 75 30.31 -11.09 -3.32
C ALA A 75 29.17 -10.79 -4.31
N MET A 76 27.95 -11.22 -3.99
CA MET A 76 26.74 -10.79 -4.69
C MET A 76 26.02 -9.71 -3.89
N THR A 77 25.78 -8.58 -4.54
CA THR A 77 24.89 -7.52 -4.08
C THR A 77 23.43 -7.96 -4.20
N PRO A 78 22.59 -7.81 -3.17
CA PRO A 78 21.16 -8.11 -3.26
C PRO A 78 20.37 -6.88 -3.67
N PHE A 79 20.17 -6.68 -4.98
CA PHE A 79 19.10 -5.82 -5.48
C PHE A 79 18.29 -6.59 -6.53
N GLY A 80 17.00 -6.74 -6.29
CA GLY A 80 16.10 -7.60 -7.06
C GLY A 80 14.68 -7.06 -7.08
N GLY A 81 14.53 -5.74 -7.23
CA GLY A 81 13.23 -5.11 -7.48
C GLY A 81 12.67 -5.59 -8.80
N ALA A 82 11.54 -6.29 -8.76
CA ALA A 82 10.90 -6.87 -9.94
C ALA A 82 10.15 -5.80 -10.76
N SER A 83 10.89 -5.01 -11.53
CA SER A 83 10.36 -4.50 -12.80
C SER A 83 10.08 -5.72 -13.68
N SER A 84 8.88 -5.84 -14.24
CA SER A 84 8.57 -6.85 -15.27
C SER A 84 9.14 -6.44 -16.62
N SER A 85 10.46 -6.26 -16.67
CA SER A 85 11.22 -6.06 -17.89
C SER A 85 11.35 -7.40 -18.61
N PHE A 86 10.69 -7.56 -19.75
CA PHE A 86 10.78 -8.78 -20.57
C PHE A 86 12.12 -8.81 -21.31
N SER A 87 13.16 -9.37 -20.68
CA SER A 87 14.47 -9.63 -21.29
C SER A 87 14.88 -11.10 -21.15
N GLY A 88 14.06 -11.99 -21.73
CA GLY A 88 14.51 -13.31 -22.16
C GLY A 88 14.97 -13.26 -23.62
N PRO A 89 15.99 -14.03 -24.03
CA PRO A 89 16.44 -14.02 -25.42
C PRO A 89 15.35 -14.61 -26.32
N VAL A 90 14.76 -13.78 -27.18
CA VAL A 90 13.90 -14.24 -28.26
C VAL A 90 14.78 -14.98 -29.25
N SER A 91 14.74 -16.31 -29.24
CA SER A 91 15.33 -17.10 -30.30
C SER A 91 14.57 -16.78 -31.59
N ASN A 92 15.25 -16.16 -32.55
CA ASN A 92 14.71 -15.86 -33.88
C ASN A 92 14.44 -17.14 -34.67
N SER A 93 13.31 -17.78 -34.37
CA SER A 93 12.66 -18.78 -35.21
C SER A 93 11.53 -18.06 -35.95
N PHE A 94 11.84 -17.48 -37.11
CA PHE A 94 10.86 -16.79 -37.94
C PHE A 94 9.82 -17.76 -38.54
N SER A 95 8.68 -17.91 -37.86
CA SER A 95 7.40 -18.28 -38.47
C SER A 95 6.42 -17.13 -38.20
N GLY A 96 6.12 -16.34 -39.24
CA GLY A 96 5.52 -15.00 -39.13
C GLY A 96 4.03 -14.97 -38.76
N GLY A 97 3.69 -15.38 -37.54
CA GLY A 97 2.39 -15.08 -36.91
C GLY A 97 2.43 -13.74 -36.17
N VAL A 98 1.41 -12.89 -36.38
CA VAL A 98 1.19 -11.72 -35.52
C VAL A 98 0.64 -12.22 -34.19
N THR A 99 1.38 -12.07 -33.09
CA THR A 99 0.90 -12.45 -31.76
C THR A 99 -0.26 -11.54 -31.34
N PHE A 100 -1.47 -12.09 -31.33
CA PHE A 100 -2.66 -11.39 -30.83
C PHE A 100 -2.75 -11.50 -29.31
N PHE A 101 -3.24 -10.44 -28.69
CA PHE A 101 -3.58 -10.39 -27.26
C PHE A 101 -5.09 -10.37 -27.09
N VAL A 102 -5.58 -10.90 -25.96
CA VAL A 102 -7.00 -10.96 -25.59
C VAL A 102 -7.24 -10.25 -24.26
N ALA A 103 -8.34 -9.50 -24.15
CA ALA A 103 -8.77 -8.87 -22.91
C ALA A 103 -9.30 -9.89 -21.89
N LEU A 104 -8.69 -9.90 -20.70
CA LEU A 104 -9.09 -10.72 -19.55
C LEU A 104 -10.26 -10.11 -18.76
N TYR A 105 -10.44 -8.79 -18.87
CA TYR A 105 -11.46 -8.00 -18.16
C TYR A 105 -11.95 -6.87 -19.06
N ASP A 106 -13.15 -6.34 -18.80
CA ASP A 106 -13.55 -5.06 -19.41
C ASP A 106 -12.82 -3.89 -18.76
N TYR A 107 -12.44 -2.94 -19.60
CA TYR A 107 -11.80 -1.69 -19.24
C TYR A 107 -12.52 -0.52 -19.92
N GLU A 108 -12.66 0.57 -19.18
CA GLU A 108 -13.29 1.81 -19.66
C GLU A 108 -12.22 2.90 -19.63
N ALA A 109 -12.03 3.56 -20.78
CA ALA A 109 -11.07 4.63 -20.99
C ALA A 109 -11.27 5.76 -19.96
N ARG A 110 -10.16 6.26 -19.41
CA ARG A 110 -10.15 7.31 -18.37
C ARG A 110 -9.58 8.63 -18.90
N THR A 111 -8.85 8.56 -20.01
CA THR A 111 -8.36 9.67 -20.83
C THR A 111 -8.89 9.55 -22.27
N SER A 112 -8.63 10.56 -23.10
CA SER A 112 -8.87 10.50 -24.55
C SER A 112 -8.00 9.48 -25.29
N ASP A 113 -6.87 9.11 -24.68
CA ASP A 113 -5.79 8.38 -25.33
C ASP A 113 -5.85 6.89 -24.99
N ASP A 114 -6.61 6.53 -23.95
CA ASP A 114 -6.91 5.15 -23.57
C ASP A 114 -7.95 4.52 -24.51
N LEU A 115 -7.88 3.20 -24.70
CA LEU A 115 -8.82 2.44 -25.50
C LEU A 115 -9.78 1.64 -24.62
N SER A 116 -11.08 1.92 -24.64
CA SER A 116 -12.11 1.10 -23.98
C SER A 116 -12.27 -0.26 -24.68
N PHE A 117 -12.51 -1.32 -23.89
CA PHE A 117 -12.74 -2.68 -24.40
C PHE A 117 -13.55 -3.55 -23.44
N LYS A 118 -14.12 -4.64 -23.97
CA LYS A 118 -14.80 -5.70 -23.19
C LYS A 118 -13.95 -6.97 -23.11
N LYS A 119 -14.22 -7.80 -22.11
CA LYS A 119 -13.57 -9.12 -21.96
C LYS A 119 -13.73 -9.93 -23.26
N GLY A 120 -12.64 -10.53 -23.73
CA GLY A 120 -12.60 -11.30 -24.99
C GLY A 120 -12.24 -10.49 -26.24
N ASP A 121 -12.22 -9.15 -26.19
CA ASP A 121 -11.74 -8.32 -27.30
C ASP A 121 -10.26 -8.63 -27.63
N ARG A 122 -9.90 -8.53 -28.91
CA ARG A 122 -8.56 -8.87 -29.41
C ARG A 122 -7.78 -7.64 -29.87
N PHE A 123 -6.47 -7.69 -29.65
CA PHE A 123 -5.54 -6.59 -29.93
C PHE A 123 -4.29 -7.06 -30.68
N GLN A 124 -3.78 -6.19 -31.55
CA GLN A 124 -2.38 -6.18 -31.94
C GLN A 124 -1.67 -5.14 -31.08
N ILE A 125 -0.63 -5.54 -30.34
CA ILE A 125 0.20 -4.60 -29.60
C ILE A 125 1.14 -3.91 -30.61
N ILE A 126 1.12 -2.58 -30.61
CA ILE A 126 1.95 -1.73 -31.48
C ILE A 126 3.26 -1.41 -30.76
N ASN A 127 3.16 -1.03 -29.48
CA ASN A 127 4.30 -0.69 -28.66
C ASN A 127 4.13 -1.25 -27.23
N ASN A 128 5.11 -2.05 -26.81
CA ASN A 128 5.24 -2.65 -25.48
C ASN A 128 6.61 -2.34 -24.84
N THR A 129 7.40 -1.40 -25.38
CA THR A 129 8.81 -1.24 -24.99
C THR A 129 8.98 -0.81 -23.54
N GLU A 130 8.04 -0.01 -23.01
CA GLU A 130 8.15 0.54 -21.64
C GLU A 130 6.81 0.58 -20.90
N GLY A 131 6.84 0.12 -19.65
CA GLY A 131 5.84 0.42 -18.64
C GLY A 131 4.61 -0.49 -18.58
N ASP A 132 3.67 -0.07 -17.75
CA ASP A 132 2.44 -0.79 -17.40
C ASP A 132 1.27 -0.51 -18.37
N TRP A 133 1.50 0.32 -19.39
CA TRP A 133 0.51 0.78 -20.37
C TRP A 133 1.09 0.62 -21.78
N TRP A 134 0.42 -0.13 -22.65
CA TRP A 134 0.89 -0.47 -24.00
C TRP A 134 0.03 0.20 -25.06
N GLU A 135 0.65 0.65 -26.17
CA GLU A 135 -0.11 1.12 -27.33
C GLU A 135 -0.63 -0.10 -28.09
N ALA A 136 -1.95 -0.18 -28.29
CA ALA A 136 -2.60 -1.29 -28.95
C ALA A 136 -3.58 -0.84 -30.03
N ARG A 137 -3.77 -1.69 -31.04
CA ARG A 137 -4.86 -1.59 -32.01
C ARG A 137 -5.88 -2.67 -31.73
N SER A 138 -7.14 -2.28 -31.52
CA SER A 138 -8.28 -3.21 -31.48
C SER A 138 -8.47 -3.84 -32.86
N ILE A 139 -8.53 -5.18 -32.92
CA ILE A 139 -8.79 -5.91 -34.17
C ILE A 139 -10.23 -5.68 -34.64
N ASN A 140 -11.17 -5.62 -33.70
CA ASN A 140 -12.60 -5.51 -33.98
C ASN A 140 -12.99 -4.11 -34.51
N THR A 141 -12.30 -3.05 -34.07
CA THR A 141 -12.67 -1.65 -34.40
C THR A 141 -11.62 -0.87 -35.19
N GLY A 142 -10.41 -1.41 -35.35
CA GLY A 142 -9.27 -0.73 -35.99
C GLY A 142 -8.69 0.46 -35.21
N ARG A 143 -9.36 0.90 -34.13
CA ARG A 143 -8.94 2.02 -33.27
C ARG A 143 -7.64 1.71 -32.54
N LYS A 144 -6.85 2.75 -32.33
CA LYS A 144 -5.64 2.75 -31.50
C LYS A 144 -5.90 3.44 -30.16
N GLY A 145 -5.12 3.08 -29.14
CA GLY A 145 -5.01 3.79 -27.87
C GLY A 145 -4.18 2.99 -26.88
N TYR A 146 -4.00 3.54 -25.67
CA TYR A 146 -3.32 2.85 -24.59
C TYR A 146 -4.25 1.88 -23.86
N ILE A 147 -3.69 0.72 -23.50
CA ILE A 147 -4.36 -0.29 -22.68
C ILE A 147 -3.47 -0.69 -21.49
N PRO A 148 -4.04 -1.00 -20.32
CA PRO A 148 -3.26 -1.49 -19.20
C PRO A 148 -2.76 -2.91 -19.47
N SER A 149 -1.45 -3.14 -19.36
CA SER A 149 -0.80 -4.39 -19.76
C SER A 149 -1.28 -5.60 -18.97
N ASN A 150 -1.65 -5.40 -17.70
CA ASN A 150 -2.17 -6.45 -16.82
C ASN A 150 -3.65 -6.83 -17.06
N TYR A 151 -4.31 -6.21 -18.04
CA TYR A 151 -5.66 -6.59 -18.48
C TYR A 151 -5.66 -7.49 -19.71
N VAL A 152 -4.49 -7.76 -20.32
CA VAL A 152 -4.37 -8.58 -21.53
C VAL A 152 -3.36 -9.71 -21.37
N ALA A 153 -3.60 -10.79 -22.10
CA ALA A 153 -2.67 -11.90 -22.26
C ALA A 153 -2.49 -12.27 -23.74
N PRO A 154 -1.37 -12.87 -24.16
CA PRO A 154 -1.27 -13.48 -25.48
C PRO A 154 -2.38 -14.54 -25.65
N ALA A 155 -3.11 -14.50 -26.76
CA ALA A 155 -4.40 -15.20 -26.90
C ALA A 155 -4.31 -16.73 -26.75
N ASP A 156 -3.18 -17.34 -27.14
CA ASP A 156 -2.96 -18.79 -27.09
C ASP A 156 -2.11 -19.23 -25.89
N SER A 157 -1.96 -18.34 -24.88
CA SER A 157 -1.18 -18.60 -23.66
C SER A 157 -2.05 -19.04 -22.48
N ILE A 158 -1.45 -19.69 -21.49
CA ILE A 158 -2.16 -20.03 -20.24
C ILE A 158 -2.64 -18.79 -19.48
N GLN A 159 -2.02 -17.63 -19.69
CA GLN A 159 -2.44 -16.36 -19.11
C GLN A 159 -3.79 -15.86 -19.66
N ALA A 160 -4.27 -16.40 -20.80
CA ALA A 160 -5.61 -16.14 -21.32
C ALA A 160 -6.71 -16.98 -20.66
N GLU A 161 -6.35 -18.02 -19.90
CA GLU A 161 -7.30 -18.94 -19.28
C GLU A 161 -7.92 -18.31 -18.02
N GLU A 162 -9.25 -18.24 -17.97
CA GLU A 162 -9.97 -17.61 -16.84
C GLU A 162 -9.67 -18.26 -15.48
N TRP A 163 -9.31 -19.54 -15.49
CA TRP A 163 -8.98 -20.33 -14.29
C TRP A 163 -7.51 -20.21 -13.87
N TYR A 164 -6.67 -19.46 -14.60
CA TYR A 164 -5.27 -19.28 -14.29
C TYR A 164 -4.98 -17.96 -13.56
N PHE A 165 -4.48 -18.06 -12.34
CA PHE A 165 -4.25 -16.94 -11.42
C PHE A 165 -2.77 -16.58 -11.26
N GLY A 166 -1.89 -17.08 -12.13
CA GLY A 166 -0.47 -16.70 -12.15
C GLY A 166 0.23 -16.94 -10.82
N LYS A 167 0.99 -15.94 -10.36
CA LYS A 167 1.79 -15.96 -9.12
C LYS A 167 0.97 -15.72 -7.85
N MET A 168 -0.19 -16.37 -7.75
CA MET A 168 -1.03 -16.29 -6.56
C MET A 168 -0.48 -17.17 -5.42
N GLY A 169 -0.34 -16.56 -4.24
CA GLY A 169 0.02 -17.27 -3.00
C GLY A 169 -1.06 -18.24 -2.55
N ARG A 170 -0.67 -19.27 -1.77
CA ARG A 170 -1.60 -20.27 -1.24
C ARG A 170 -2.71 -19.63 -0.41
N LYS A 171 -2.34 -18.67 0.45
CA LYS A 171 -3.29 -18.03 1.36
C LYS A 171 -4.23 -17.07 0.64
N ASP A 172 -3.77 -16.35 -0.38
CA ASP A 172 -4.66 -15.51 -1.20
C ASP A 172 -5.65 -16.38 -2.00
N ALA A 173 -5.21 -17.53 -2.53
CA ALA A 173 -6.09 -18.52 -3.16
C ALA A 173 -7.10 -19.13 -2.17
N GLU A 174 -6.68 -19.47 -0.95
CA GLU A 174 -7.59 -19.95 0.11
C GLU A 174 -8.67 -18.90 0.43
N ARG A 175 -8.32 -17.60 0.56
CA ARG A 175 -9.30 -16.52 0.79
C ARG A 175 -10.31 -16.39 -0.34
N LEU A 176 -9.85 -16.29 -1.60
CA LEU A 176 -10.74 -16.12 -2.75
C LEU A 176 -11.71 -17.28 -2.91
N LEU A 177 -11.24 -18.52 -2.75
CA LEU A 177 -12.09 -19.71 -2.86
C LEU A 177 -13.12 -19.80 -1.72
N LEU A 178 -12.77 -19.37 -0.51
CA LEU A 178 -13.65 -19.36 0.67
C LEU A 178 -14.63 -18.17 0.72
N ASN A 179 -14.57 -17.23 -0.23
CA ASN A 179 -15.56 -16.15 -0.32
C ASN A 179 -17.02 -16.66 -0.33
N PRO A 180 -17.97 -15.95 0.30
CA PRO A 180 -19.39 -16.29 0.21
C PRO A 180 -19.88 -16.33 -1.25
N GLY A 181 -20.72 -17.30 -1.59
CA GLY A 181 -21.27 -17.49 -2.93
C GLY A 181 -20.49 -18.48 -3.82
N ASN A 182 -19.24 -18.79 -3.49
CA ASN A 182 -18.51 -19.89 -4.14
C ASN A 182 -19.04 -21.25 -3.67
N ASN A 183 -19.19 -22.18 -4.60
CA ASN A 183 -19.76 -23.52 -4.35
C ASN A 183 -18.67 -24.58 -4.20
N ARG A 184 -19.04 -25.77 -3.73
CA ARG A 184 -18.13 -26.93 -3.73
C ARG A 184 -17.66 -27.23 -5.16
N GLY A 185 -16.36 -27.48 -5.32
CA GLY A 185 -15.72 -27.66 -6.62
C GLY A 185 -15.31 -26.35 -7.33
N THR A 186 -15.58 -25.17 -6.76
CA THR A 186 -15.02 -23.92 -7.28
C THR A 186 -13.49 -23.98 -7.23
N PHE A 187 -12.79 -23.59 -8.29
CA PHE A 187 -11.37 -23.87 -8.44
C PHE A 187 -10.56 -22.75 -9.12
N LEU A 188 -9.24 -22.83 -8.96
CA LEU A 188 -8.25 -22.07 -9.72
C LEU A 188 -6.93 -22.85 -9.86
N VAL A 189 -6.12 -22.49 -10.85
CA VAL A 189 -4.73 -22.95 -11.01
C VAL A 189 -3.79 -21.76 -10.87
N ARG A 190 -2.66 -21.97 -10.20
CA ARG A 190 -1.63 -20.96 -9.91
C ARG A 190 -0.23 -21.57 -9.98
N GLU A 191 0.80 -20.74 -10.04
CA GLU A 191 2.19 -21.18 -9.91
C GLU A 191 2.45 -21.81 -8.52
N SER A 192 3.34 -22.79 -8.45
CA SER A 192 3.66 -23.48 -7.20
C SER A 192 4.76 -22.76 -6.42
N GLU A 193 4.40 -22.15 -5.28
CA GLU A 193 5.35 -21.43 -4.39
C GLU A 193 6.53 -22.31 -3.94
N THR A 194 6.30 -23.61 -3.77
CA THR A 194 7.30 -24.57 -3.25
C THR A 194 8.10 -25.27 -4.35
N THR A 195 7.80 -25.05 -5.64
CA THR A 195 8.51 -25.71 -6.74
C THR A 195 8.43 -24.88 -8.01
N LYS A 196 9.54 -24.20 -8.33
CA LYS A 196 9.70 -23.38 -9.53
C LYS A 196 9.34 -24.17 -10.79
N GLY A 197 8.47 -23.61 -11.63
CA GLY A 197 8.01 -24.22 -12.88
C GLY A 197 6.93 -25.32 -12.74
N ALA A 198 6.51 -25.65 -11.52
CA ALA A 198 5.32 -26.46 -11.27
C ALA A 198 4.10 -25.58 -10.98
N TYR A 199 2.91 -26.18 -11.01
CA TYR A 199 1.64 -25.50 -10.76
C TYR A 199 0.88 -26.14 -9.60
N SER A 200 -0.18 -25.49 -9.13
CA SER A 200 -1.04 -25.97 -8.07
C SER A 200 -2.51 -25.72 -8.43
N LEU A 201 -3.30 -26.78 -8.51
CA LEU A 201 -4.76 -26.72 -8.58
C LEU A 201 -5.31 -26.56 -7.16
N SER A 202 -6.12 -25.54 -6.92
CA SER A 202 -6.74 -25.24 -5.62
C SER A 202 -8.26 -25.31 -5.76
N ILE A 203 -8.94 -26.06 -4.90
CA ILE A 203 -10.36 -26.40 -5.03
C ILE A 203 -11.07 -26.16 -3.69
N ARG A 204 -12.21 -25.46 -3.68
CA ARG A 204 -13.11 -25.38 -2.52
C ARG A 204 -13.79 -26.72 -2.30
N ASP A 205 -13.66 -27.24 -1.09
CA ASP A 205 -14.29 -28.48 -0.63
C ASP A 205 -15.06 -28.23 0.68
N TRP A 206 -15.84 -29.22 1.10
CA TRP A 206 -16.55 -29.20 2.38
C TRP A 206 -16.51 -30.60 3.00
N ASP A 207 -16.27 -30.68 4.31
CA ASP A 207 -16.41 -31.89 5.10
C ASP A 207 -16.98 -31.60 6.49
N GLU A 208 -17.64 -32.59 7.10
CA GLU A 208 -18.36 -32.42 8.37
C GLU A 208 -17.45 -32.02 9.55
N ALA A 209 -16.17 -32.38 9.50
CA ALA A 209 -15.23 -32.14 10.59
C ALA A 209 -14.60 -30.73 10.55
N LYS A 210 -14.44 -30.15 9.36
CA LYS A 210 -13.75 -28.87 9.14
C LYS A 210 -14.65 -27.77 8.58
N GLY A 211 -15.82 -28.11 8.06
CA GLY A 211 -16.66 -27.22 7.26
C GLY A 211 -16.03 -26.90 5.91
N ASP A 212 -16.30 -25.69 5.40
CA ASP A 212 -15.65 -25.16 4.19
C ASP A 212 -14.13 -25.15 4.32
N ASN A 213 -13.45 -25.79 3.37
CA ASN A 213 -12.01 -25.83 3.30
C ASN A 213 -11.51 -25.79 1.85
N VAL A 214 -10.19 -25.71 1.67
CA VAL A 214 -9.57 -25.68 0.35
C VAL A 214 -8.50 -26.76 0.28
N LYS A 215 -8.52 -27.55 -0.78
CA LYS A 215 -7.55 -28.61 -1.05
C LYS A 215 -6.67 -28.21 -2.23
N HIS A 216 -5.38 -28.48 -2.11
CA HIS A 216 -4.38 -28.11 -3.10
C HIS A 216 -3.69 -29.35 -3.65
N TYR A 217 -3.72 -29.49 -4.97
CA TYR A 217 -3.12 -30.58 -5.71
C TYR A 217 -1.95 -30.03 -6.53
N LYS A 218 -0.75 -30.55 -6.26
CA LYS A 218 0.45 -30.15 -7.00
C LYS A 218 0.39 -30.74 -8.41
N ILE A 219 0.36 -29.87 -9.41
CA ILE A 219 0.50 -30.27 -10.81
C ILE A 219 1.99 -30.28 -11.15
N ARG A 220 2.52 -31.45 -11.48
CA ARG A 220 3.89 -31.63 -11.91
C ARG A 220 3.97 -31.56 -13.43
N LYS A 221 5.10 -31.07 -13.94
CA LYS A 221 5.46 -31.13 -15.36
C LYS A 221 6.31 -32.38 -15.61
N LEU A 222 6.15 -33.01 -16.77
CA LEU A 222 6.98 -34.12 -17.24
C LEU A 222 8.17 -33.59 -18.07
N ASP A 223 9.27 -34.34 -18.09
CA ASP A 223 10.51 -33.95 -18.80
C ASP A 223 10.31 -33.92 -20.32
N ASN A 224 9.47 -34.81 -20.86
CA ASN A 224 9.07 -34.86 -22.27
C ASN A 224 7.97 -33.85 -22.65
N GLY A 225 7.57 -32.97 -21.72
CA GLY A 225 6.39 -32.12 -21.86
C GLY A 225 5.10 -32.80 -21.41
N GLY A 226 4.14 -32.00 -20.94
CA GLY A 226 2.90 -32.48 -20.33
C GLY A 226 2.87 -32.32 -18.81
N TYR A 227 1.70 -32.60 -18.24
CA TYR A 227 1.27 -32.23 -16.89
C TYR A 227 0.46 -33.35 -16.24
N TYR A 228 0.60 -33.52 -14.92
CA TYR A 228 -0.16 -34.51 -14.16
C TYR A 228 -0.31 -34.14 -12.68
N ILE A 229 -1.36 -34.66 -12.05
CA ILE A 229 -1.53 -34.69 -10.59
C ILE A 229 -1.21 -36.10 -10.06
N THR A 230 -1.74 -37.13 -10.72
CA THR A 230 -1.43 -38.55 -10.50
C THR A 230 -0.77 -39.13 -11.74
N THR A 231 0.22 -40.01 -11.59
CA THR A 231 0.96 -40.59 -12.73
C THR A 231 0.08 -41.45 -13.65
N ARG A 232 -1.12 -41.83 -13.19
CA ARG A 232 -2.13 -42.58 -13.95
C ARG A 232 -2.86 -41.73 -15.00
N ALA A 233 -2.86 -40.40 -14.86
CA ALA A 233 -3.58 -39.47 -15.73
C ALA A 233 -2.65 -38.31 -16.10
N GLN A 234 -2.17 -38.33 -17.35
CA GLN A 234 -1.18 -37.40 -17.89
C GLN A 234 -1.78 -36.64 -19.08
N PHE A 235 -1.46 -35.35 -19.21
CA PHE A 235 -2.10 -34.45 -20.16
C PHE A 235 -1.06 -33.55 -20.83
N ASP A 236 -1.13 -33.39 -22.16
CA ASP A 236 -0.16 -32.56 -22.90
C ASP A 236 -0.18 -31.08 -22.46
N THR A 237 -1.35 -30.59 -22.05
CA THR A 237 -1.57 -29.19 -21.65
C THR A 237 -2.41 -29.08 -20.37
N LEU A 238 -2.28 -27.95 -19.67
CA LEU A 238 -3.07 -27.66 -18.47
C LEU A 238 -4.57 -27.49 -18.80
N GLN A 239 -4.90 -27.01 -20.00
CA GLN A 239 -6.27 -27.00 -20.53
C GLN A 239 -6.89 -28.40 -20.56
N LYS A 240 -6.17 -29.40 -21.08
CA LYS A 240 -6.64 -30.80 -21.12
C LYS A 240 -6.83 -31.36 -19.72
N LEU A 241 -5.90 -31.07 -18.80
CA LEU A 241 -6.00 -31.46 -17.39
C LEU A 241 -7.25 -30.85 -16.71
N VAL A 242 -7.46 -29.54 -16.87
CA VAL A 242 -8.63 -28.85 -16.28
C VAL A 242 -9.93 -29.37 -16.89
N LYS A 243 -9.98 -29.60 -18.21
CA LYS A 243 -11.15 -30.20 -18.86
C LYS A 243 -11.47 -31.59 -18.30
N HIS A 244 -10.47 -32.48 -18.20
CA HIS A 244 -10.66 -33.83 -17.63
C HIS A 244 -11.24 -33.77 -16.22
N TYR A 245 -10.65 -32.94 -15.35
CA TYR A 245 -11.12 -32.82 -13.97
C TYR A 245 -12.43 -32.01 -13.81
N THR A 246 -12.87 -31.31 -14.85
CA THR A 246 -14.22 -30.73 -14.97
C THR A 246 -15.26 -31.78 -15.36
N GLU A 247 -14.87 -32.85 -16.05
CA GLU A 247 -15.75 -33.95 -16.42
C GLU A 247 -15.80 -35.06 -15.36
N HIS A 248 -14.66 -35.37 -14.73
CA HIS A 248 -14.49 -36.49 -13.79
C HIS A 248 -13.70 -36.06 -12.54
N ALA A 249 -14.10 -36.49 -11.34
CA ALA A 249 -13.33 -36.16 -10.13
C ALA A 249 -11.99 -36.92 -10.07
N ASP A 250 -11.95 -38.18 -10.50
CA ASP A 250 -10.74 -39.00 -10.72
C ASP A 250 -9.65 -38.84 -9.62
N GLY A 251 -10.07 -39.04 -8.36
CA GLY A 251 -9.21 -38.96 -7.17
C GLY A 251 -9.07 -37.56 -6.54
N LEU A 252 -9.58 -36.51 -7.16
CA LEU A 252 -9.79 -35.21 -6.51
C LEU A 252 -10.95 -35.29 -5.51
N CYS A 253 -10.95 -34.38 -4.54
CA CYS A 253 -11.99 -34.29 -3.50
C CYS A 253 -13.37 -33.92 -4.05
N HIS A 254 -13.40 -33.25 -5.21
CA HIS A 254 -14.60 -32.92 -5.95
C HIS A 254 -14.23 -32.71 -7.42
N ARG A 255 -15.19 -32.91 -8.32
CA ARG A 255 -15.10 -32.48 -9.73
C ARG A 255 -14.99 -30.94 -9.78
N LEU A 256 -14.23 -30.41 -10.72
CA LEU A 256 -14.17 -28.96 -10.96
C LEU A 256 -15.53 -28.49 -11.48
N THR A 257 -16.13 -27.47 -10.83
CA THR A 257 -17.49 -27.01 -11.16
C THR A 257 -17.48 -25.61 -11.76
N THR A 258 -17.01 -24.62 -11.02
CA THR A 258 -16.95 -23.22 -11.45
C THR A 258 -15.55 -22.65 -11.31
N VAL A 259 -15.14 -21.81 -12.24
CA VAL A 259 -13.92 -21.02 -12.10
C VAL A 259 -14.12 -20.06 -10.91
N CYS A 260 -13.08 -19.90 -10.08
CA CYS A 260 -13.11 -18.92 -9.00
C CYS A 260 -13.39 -17.52 -9.57
N PRO A 261 -14.40 -16.79 -9.07
CA PRO A 261 -14.59 -15.39 -9.42
C PRO A 261 -13.33 -14.60 -9.05
N THR A 262 -12.81 -13.85 -10.02
CA THR A 262 -11.66 -12.96 -9.85
C THR A 262 -12.14 -11.51 -9.79
N VAL A 263 -11.48 -10.68 -8.98
CA VAL A 263 -11.71 -9.24 -8.94
C VAL A 263 -10.86 -8.60 -10.04
N LYS A 264 -11.42 -7.64 -10.79
CA LYS A 264 -10.65 -6.90 -11.81
C LYS A 264 -9.39 -6.30 -11.15
N PRO A 265 -8.18 -6.59 -11.66
CA PRO A 265 -6.95 -6.10 -11.05
C PRO A 265 -6.88 -4.59 -11.20
N GLN A 266 -6.17 -3.92 -10.29
CA GLN A 266 -5.90 -2.50 -10.45
C GLN A 266 -4.88 -2.27 -11.56
N THR A 267 -5.09 -1.21 -12.33
CA THR A 267 -4.07 -0.67 -13.23
C THR A 267 -2.93 -0.11 -12.41
N GLN A 268 -1.70 -0.20 -12.92
CA GLN A 268 -0.57 0.48 -12.30
C GLN A 268 -0.64 1.96 -12.70
N GLY A 269 -0.93 2.82 -11.72
CA GLY A 269 -1.24 4.23 -11.97
C GLY A 269 -2.62 4.47 -12.60
N LEU A 270 -2.91 5.74 -12.87
CA LEU A 270 -4.22 6.21 -13.37
C LEU A 270 -4.37 6.01 -14.89
N ALA A 271 -3.34 6.41 -15.63
CA ALA A 271 -3.16 6.23 -17.07
C ALA A 271 -1.64 6.27 -17.38
N LYS A 272 -1.26 6.17 -18.65
CA LYS A 272 0.12 6.37 -19.08
C LYS A 272 0.61 7.76 -18.65
N ASP A 273 1.81 7.81 -18.08
CA ASP A 273 2.57 9.00 -17.67
C ASP A 273 1.85 9.99 -16.70
N ALA A 274 0.65 9.63 -16.21
CA ALA A 274 -0.15 10.40 -15.25
C ALA A 274 0.40 10.30 -13.83
N TRP A 275 1.52 10.96 -13.56
CA TRP A 275 2.22 10.99 -12.27
C TRP A 275 2.02 12.30 -11.50
N GLU A 276 2.49 13.42 -12.06
CA GLU A 276 2.15 14.76 -11.58
C GLU A 276 0.95 15.23 -12.40
N ILE A 277 -0.18 15.46 -11.74
CA ILE A 277 -1.46 15.71 -12.40
C ILE A 277 -1.99 17.12 -12.03
N PRO A 278 -2.69 17.80 -12.96
CA PRO A 278 -3.30 19.09 -12.67
C PRO A 278 -4.39 18.94 -11.60
N ARG A 279 -4.49 19.91 -10.69
CA ARG A 279 -5.43 19.86 -9.55
C ARG A 279 -6.88 19.77 -10.00
N GLU A 280 -7.18 20.36 -11.15
CA GLU A 280 -8.49 20.44 -11.80
C GLU A 280 -8.97 19.07 -12.30
N SER A 281 -8.06 18.10 -12.47
CA SER A 281 -8.43 16.71 -12.77
C SER A 281 -9.06 15.98 -11.58
N LEU A 282 -8.98 16.54 -10.37
CA LEU A 282 -9.46 15.92 -9.13
C LEU A 282 -10.70 16.64 -8.59
N ARG A 283 -11.81 15.91 -8.44
CA ARG A 283 -12.98 16.38 -7.68
C ARG A 283 -12.96 15.82 -6.27
N LEU A 284 -12.85 16.67 -5.26
CA LEU A 284 -13.08 16.30 -3.85
C LEU A 284 -14.60 16.12 -3.63
N GLU A 285 -15.04 15.02 -3.03
CA GLU A 285 -16.47 14.70 -2.91
C GLU A 285 -16.93 14.47 -1.47
N LEU A 286 -16.26 13.57 -0.74
CA LEU A 286 -16.61 13.23 0.65
C LEU A 286 -15.37 13.25 1.52
N LYS A 287 -15.37 14.08 2.56
CA LYS A 287 -14.31 14.08 3.58
C LYS A 287 -14.39 12.80 4.40
N LEU A 288 -13.35 11.98 4.32
CA LEU A 288 -13.22 10.70 5.02
C LEU A 288 -12.61 10.88 6.42
N GLY A 289 -11.69 11.84 6.57
CA GLY A 289 -11.00 12.05 7.83
C GLY A 289 -10.18 13.33 7.88
N GLN A 290 -9.66 13.64 9.07
CA GLN A 290 -8.79 14.77 9.32
C GLN A 290 -7.68 14.36 10.29
N GLY A 291 -6.43 14.48 9.84
CA GLY A 291 -5.24 14.18 10.61
C GLY A 291 -4.52 15.45 11.08
N CYS A 292 -3.35 15.26 11.70
CA CYS A 292 -2.49 16.38 12.10
C CYS A 292 -2.03 17.21 10.90
N PHE A 293 -1.70 16.53 9.80
CA PHE A 293 -1.03 17.09 8.62
C PHE A 293 -1.98 17.60 7.52
N GLY A 294 -3.28 17.33 7.64
CA GLY A 294 -4.29 17.74 6.66
C GLY A 294 -5.52 16.84 6.66
N GLU A 295 -6.16 16.68 5.51
CA GLU A 295 -7.45 15.99 5.38
C GLU A 295 -7.38 14.84 4.38
N VAL A 296 -8.27 13.87 4.51
CA VAL A 296 -8.41 12.77 3.54
C VAL A 296 -9.82 12.81 2.98
N TRP A 297 -9.92 12.79 1.66
CA TRP A 297 -11.16 12.87 0.90
C TRP A 297 -11.30 11.67 -0.03
N MET A 298 -12.51 11.15 -0.18
CA MET A 298 -12.89 10.40 -1.38
C MET A 298 -13.16 11.43 -2.47
N GLY A 299 -12.68 11.14 -3.67
CA GLY A 299 -12.93 11.95 -4.85
C GLY A 299 -12.85 11.13 -6.13
N THR A 300 -12.88 11.84 -7.24
CA THR A 300 -12.80 11.24 -8.58
C THR A 300 -11.76 11.97 -9.43
N TRP A 301 -10.89 11.19 -10.08
CA TRP A 301 -9.96 11.67 -11.10
C TRP A 301 -10.60 11.58 -12.49
N ASN A 302 -10.46 12.66 -13.29
CA ASN A 302 -11.04 12.84 -14.64
C ASN A 302 -12.55 12.54 -14.73
N GLY A 303 -13.28 12.61 -13.61
CA GLY A 303 -14.70 12.21 -13.56
C GLY A 303 -14.97 10.70 -13.73
N THR A 304 -13.95 9.88 -13.94
CA THR A 304 -14.07 8.44 -14.23
C THR A 304 -13.60 7.53 -13.09
N THR A 305 -12.51 7.91 -12.41
CA THR A 305 -11.77 6.98 -11.54
C THR A 305 -11.84 7.40 -10.08
N LYS A 306 -12.51 6.60 -9.24
CA LYS A 306 -12.61 6.86 -7.80
C LYS A 306 -11.25 6.69 -7.11
N VAL A 307 -10.87 7.68 -6.31
CA VAL A 307 -9.58 7.78 -5.63
C VAL A 307 -9.74 8.29 -4.20
N ALA A 308 -8.74 8.01 -3.35
CA ALA A 308 -8.54 8.75 -2.11
C ALA A 308 -7.53 9.87 -2.35
N ILE A 309 -7.81 11.06 -1.83
CA ILE A 309 -7.03 12.27 -2.02
C ILE A 309 -6.70 12.81 -0.63
N LYS A 310 -5.43 12.72 -0.24
CA LYS A 310 -4.93 13.28 1.01
C LYS A 310 -4.32 14.65 0.73
N THR A 311 -4.87 15.67 1.35
CA THR A 311 -4.39 17.05 1.27
C THR A 311 -3.39 17.30 2.39
N LEU A 312 -2.27 17.97 2.08
CA LEU A 312 -1.34 18.49 3.09
C LEU A 312 -1.59 19.98 3.29
N LYS A 313 -1.41 20.46 4.51
CA LYS A 313 -1.47 21.90 4.82
C LYS A 313 -0.28 22.62 4.19
N THR A 314 -0.50 23.82 3.68
CA THR A 314 0.55 24.74 3.24
C THR A 314 1.64 24.90 4.32
N GLY A 315 2.91 24.84 3.93
CA GLY A 315 4.05 24.91 4.84
C GLY A 315 4.28 23.66 5.70
N THR A 316 3.69 22.51 5.34
CA THR A 316 4.03 21.23 5.99
C THR A 316 5.44 20.77 5.60
N MET A 317 5.87 21.07 4.37
CA MET A 317 7.16 20.68 3.78
C MET A 317 7.37 21.37 2.41
N SER A 318 8.60 21.35 1.89
CA SER A 318 8.90 21.80 0.53
C SER A 318 8.33 20.84 -0.55
N PRO A 319 7.84 21.35 -1.70
CA PRO A 319 7.46 20.53 -2.85
C PRO A 319 8.60 19.64 -3.39
N GLU A 320 9.85 20.08 -3.27
CA GLU A 320 11.01 19.32 -3.74
C GLU A 320 11.25 18.08 -2.88
N ALA A 321 11.33 18.23 -1.54
CA ALA A 321 11.47 17.08 -0.64
C ALA A 321 10.28 16.11 -0.77
N PHE A 322 9.07 16.64 -1.00
CA PHE A 322 7.89 15.84 -1.26
C PHE A 322 8.03 14.98 -2.50
N LEU A 323 8.44 15.57 -3.64
CA LEU A 323 8.64 14.82 -4.86
C LEU A 323 9.74 13.76 -4.72
N GLN A 324 10.85 14.07 -4.02
CA GLN A 324 11.93 13.11 -3.80
C GLN A 324 11.45 11.84 -3.08
N GLU A 325 10.69 11.95 -1.99
CA GLU A 325 10.14 10.77 -1.28
C GLU A 325 8.97 10.13 -2.05
N ALA A 326 8.12 10.91 -2.73
CA ALA A 326 7.04 10.38 -3.56
C ALA A 326 7.58 9.47 -4.68
N GLN A 327 8.75 9.79 -5.26
CA GLN A 327 9.45 8.90 -6.21
C GLN A 327 9.99 7.61 -5.57
N ILE A 328 10.24 7.58 -4.26
CA ILE A 328 10.56 6.36 -3.51
C ILE A 328 9.27 5.57 -3.27
N MET A 329 8.23 6.21 -2.75
CA MET A 329 6.91 5.60 -2.51
C MET A 329 6.32 4.96 -3.78
N LYS A 330 6.47 5.61 -4.94
CA LYS A 330 6.06 5.09 -6.26
C LYS A 330 6.69 3.73 -6.62
N LYS A 331 7.89 3.45 -6.12
CA LYS A 331 8.63 2.19 -6.35
C LYS A 331 8.23 1.08 -5.38
N LEU A 332 7.57 1.41 -4.26
CA LEU A 332 7.13 0.46 -3.24
C LEU A 332 5.79 -0.18 -3.64
N ARG A 333 5.82 -1.03 -4.67
CA ARG A 333 4.65 -1.76 -5.19
C ARG A 333 4.51 -3.15 -4.55
N HIS A 334 3.44 -3.38 -3.81
CA HIS A 334 3.12 -4.66 -3.18
C HIS A 334 1.62 -4.77 -2.86
N ASP A 335 1.02 -5.96 -2.98
CA ASP A 335 -0.43 -6.17 -2.80
C ASP A 335 -0.97 -5.77 -1.43
N LYS A 336 -0.09 -5.74 -0.41
CA LYS A 336 -0.40 -5.36 0.97
C LYS A 336 0.06 -3.94 1.34
N LEU A 337 0.41 -3.11 0.34
CA LEU A 337 0.63 -1.67 0.47
C LEU A 337 -0.44 -0.94 -0.35
N VAL A 338 -0.87 0.24 0.11
CA VAL A 338 -1.75 1.13 -0.66
C VAL A 338 -0.91 1.79 -1.77
N PRO A 339 -1.26 1.63 -3.06
CA PRO A 339 -0.49 2.19 -4.15
C PRO A 339 -0.64 3.72 -4.20
N LEU A 340 0.50 4.40 -4.34
CA LEU A 340 0.55 5.80 -4.72
C LEU A 340 0.34 5.91 -6.23
N TYR A 341 -0.78 6.50 -6.64
CA TYR A 341 -1.14 6.63 -8.04
C TYR A 341 -0.53 7.87 -8.69
N ALA A 342 -0.72 9.03 -8.07
CA ALA A 342 -0.33 10.33 -8.59
C ALA A 342 -0.20 11.35 -7.46
N VAL A 343 0.34 12.53 -7.77
CA VAL A 343 0.49 13.66 -6.86
C VAL A 343 0.13 14.98 -7.53
N VAL A 344 -0.25 15.96 -6.72
CA VAL A 344 -0.21 17.39 -7.09
C VAL A 344 0.92 17.99 -6.27
N SER A 345 2.01 18.37 -6.91
CA SER A 345 3.24 18.88 -6.28
C SER A 345 3.13 20.34 -5.83
N GLU A 346 2.30 21.14 -6.49
CA GLU A 346 2.00 22.52 -6.08
C GLU A 346 1.23 22.58 -4.76
N GLU A 347 1.54 23.56 -3.92
CA GLU A 347 0.81 23.75 -2.66
C GLU A 347 -0.65 24.20 -2.90
N PRO A 348 -1.63 23.71 -2.11
CA PRO A 348 -1.51 22.65 -1.10
C PRO A 348 -1.29 21.27 -1.76
N ILE A 349 -0.24 20.56 -1.33
CA ILE A 349 0.17 19.28 -1.92
C ILE A 349 -0.92 18.23 -1.77
N TYR A 350 -1.27 17.52 -2.85
CA TYR A 350 -2.21 16.39 -2.81
C TYR A 350 -1.50 15.07 -3.13
N ILE A 351 -1.85 14.03 -2.38
CA ILE A 351 -1.40 12.65 -2.57
C ILE A 351 -2.62 11.84 -3.01
N VAL A 352 -2.54 11.16 -4.15
CA VAL A 352 -3.66 10.41 -4.73
C VAL A 352 -3.38 8.92 -4.69
N THR A 353 -4.26 8.17 -4.03
CA THR A 353 -4.12 6.72 -3.83
C THR A 353 -5.40 5.97 -4.19
N GLU A 354 -5.32 4.63 -4.12
CA GLU A 354 -6.50 3.77 -4.07
C GLU A 354 -7.50 4.21 -2.98
N TYR A 355 -8.79 4.21 -3.32
CA TYR A 355 -9.88 4.36 -2.36
C TYR A 355 -10.25 3.01 -1.73
N MET A 356 -10.13 2.90 -0.41
CA MET A 356 -10.39 1.68 0.37
C MET A 356 -11.74 1.79 1.08
N ALA A 357 -12.76 1.09 0.56
CA ALA A 357 -14.16 1.34 0.91
C ALA A 357 -14.57 1.02 2.37
N LYS A 358 -13.84 0.15 3.08
CA LYS A 358 -14.11 -0.17 4.50
C LYS A 358 -13.32 0.70 5.49
N GLY A 359 -12.59 1.71 5.00
CA GLY A 359 -11.88 2.69 5.83
C GLY A 359 -10.68 2.10 6.57
N SER A 360 -10.34 2.68 7.74
CA SER A 360 -9.23 2.20 8.56
C SER A 360 -9.57 0.89 9.28
N LEU A 361 -8.57 0.06 9.55
CA LEU A 361 -8.71 -1.15 10.35
C LEU A 361 -9.17 -0.82 11.78
N LEU A 362 -8.75 0.31 12.33
CA LEU A 362 -9.18 0.79 13.65
C LEU A 362 -10.71 1.02 13.70
N ASP A 363 -11.26 1.70 12.70
CA ASP A 363 -12.70 1.98 12.63
C ASP A 363 -13.48 0.73 12.23
N PHE A 364 -12.94 -0.09 11.33
CA PHE A 364 -13.51 -1.38 10.96
C PHE A 364 -13.65 -2.33 12.17
N LEU A 365 -12.65 -2.38 13.06
CA LEU A 365 -12.68 -3.19 14.29
C LEU A 365 -13.67 -2.67 15.35
N LYS A 366 -13.90 -1.35 15.43
CA LYS A 366 -14.77 -0.70 16.42
C LYS A 366 -16.22 -0.53 15.97
N GLU A 367 -16.40 -0.16 14.71
CA GLU A 367 -17.65 0.39 14.18
C GLU A 367 -18.26 -0.51 13.10
N GLY A 368 -17.44 -1.13 12.25
CA GLY A 368 -17.87 -2.05 11.20
C GLY A 368 -17.93 -3.55 11.58
N ASP A 369 -17.93 -4.41 10.55
CA ASP A 369 -18.02 -5.87 10.64
C ASP A 369 -16.88 -6.49 11.47
N GLY A 370 -15.74 -5.78 11.60
CA GLY A 370 -14.55 -6.18 12.35
C GLY A 370 -14.84 -6.57 13.80
N LYS A 371 -15.89 -6.00 14.41
CA LYS A 371 -16.40 -6.39 15.73
C LYS A 371 -16.68 -7.89 15.85
N PHE A 372 -17.28 -8.49 14.83
CA PHE A 372 -17.75 -9.88 14.83
C PHE A 372 -16.69 -10.89 14.36
N LEU A 373 -15.53 -10.44 13.87
CA LEU A 373 -14.47 -11.33 13.41
C LEU A 373 -13.93 -12.23 14.54
N LYS A 374 -13.84 -13.53 14.27
CA LYS A 374 -13.19 -14.52 15.14
C LYS A 374 -11.67 -14.43 15.01
N LEU A 375 -10.95 -14.97 16.00
CA LEU A 375 -9.47 -14.95 16.06
C LEU A 375 -8.77 -15.38 14.76
N PRO A 376 -9.19 -16.43 14.01
CA PRO A 376 -8.52 -16.82 12.77
C PRO A 376 -8.47 -15.71 11.70
N LEU A 377 -9.53 -14.89 11.59
CA LEU A 377 -9.57 -13.79 10.63
C LEU A 377 -8.74 -12.58 11.10
N LEU A 378 -8.65 -12.36 12.42
CA LEU A 378 -7.73 -11.35 12.98
C LEU A 378 -6.26 -11.74 12.79
N VAL A 379 -5.94 -13.03 12.90
CA VAL A 379 -4.60 -13.58 12.63
C VAL A 379 -4.26 -13.49 11.14
N ASP A 380 -5.22 -13.74 10.25
CA ASP A 380 -4.99 -13.54 8.81
C ASP A 380 -4.76 -12.05 8.46
N MET A 381 -5.56 -11.13 9.03
CA MET A 381 -5.30 -9.69 8.89
C MET A 381 -3.89 -9.31 9.39
N ALA A 382 -3.46 -9.84 10.54
CA ALA A 382 -2.10 -9.64 11.04
C ALA A 382 -1.03 -10.18 10.06
N ALA A 383 -1.25 -11.36 9.49
CA ALA A 383 -0.33 -11.97 8.52
C ALA A 383 -0.23 -11.17 7.22
N GLN A 384 -1.34 -10.60 6.73
CA GLN A 384 -1.34 -9.69 5.58
C GLN A 384 -0.51 -8.41 5.85
N ILE A 385 -0.64 -7.83 7.04
CA ILE A 385 0.15 -6.65 7.44
C ILE A 385 1.62 -7.01 7.61
N ALA A 386 1.94 -8.17 8.21
CA ALA A 386 3.31 -8.65 8.34
C ALA A 386 3.98 -8.89 6.97
N ASP A 387 3.26 -9.39 5.98
CA ASP A 387 3.73 -9.58 4.60
C ASP A 387 4.09 -8.24 3.93
N GLY A 388 3.23 -7.21 4.10
CA GLY A 388 3.53 -5.84 3.67
C GLY A 388 4.75 -5.22 4.37
N MET A 389 4.89 -5.43 5.69
CA MET A 389 6.06 -4.96 6.44
C MET A 389 7.34 -5.71 6.07
N ALA A 390 7.26 -7.01 5.76
CA ALA A 390 8.38 -7.79 5.27
C ALA A 390 8.84 -7.33 3.88
N PHE A 391 7.92 -6.84 3.03
CA PHE A 391 8.29 -6.14 1.79
C PHE A 391 9.01 -4.81 2.08
N ILE A 392 8.51 -3.99 3.01
CA ILE A 392 9.16 -2.75 3.45
C ILE A 392 10.59 -3.01 3.96
N GLU A 393 10.80 -4.06 4.77
CA GLU A 393 12.13 -4.48 5.25
C GLU A 393 13.05 -4.87 4.07
N ARG A 394 12.58 -5.69 3.12
CA ARG A 394 13.36 -6.07 1.91
C ARG A 394 13.76 -4.87 1.05
N MET A 395 12.95 -3.81 1.04
CA MET A 395 13.24 -2.56 0.32
C MET A 395 14.12 -1.59 1.13
N ASN A 396 14.63 -1.99 2.30
CA ASN A 396 15.41 -1.16 3.23
C ASN A 396 14.70 0.13 3.64
N TYR A 397 13.37 0.07 3.77
CA TYR A 397 12.52 1.22 4.08
C TYR A 397 11.93 1.12 5.51
N ILE A 398 11.36 2.21 6.01
CA ILE A 398 10.89 2.34 7.40
C ILE A 398 9.54 3.06 7.40
N HIS A 399 8.54 2.50 8.08
CA HIS A 399 7.18 3.01 8.14
C HIS A 399 7.02 4.18 9.14
N ARG A 400 7.63 4.07 10.33
CA ARG A 400 7.63 5.04 11.45
C ARG A 400 6.30 5.26 12.18
N ASP A 401 5.15 5.17 11.51
CA ASP A 401 3.81 5.29 12.13
C ASP A 401 2.91 4.07 11.88
N LEU A 402 3.37 2.87 12.24
CA LEU A 402 2.59 1.64 12.00
C LEU A 402 1.57 1.41 13.13
N ARG A 403 0.27 1.44 12.80
CA ARG A 403 -0.85 1.25 13.74
C ARG A 403 -2.15 0.97 12.99
N ALA A 404 -3.17 0.44 13.66
CA ALA A 404 -4.45 0.09 13.01
C ALA A 404 -5.16 1.27 12.32
N ALA A 405 -4.88 2.52 12.71
CA ALA A 405 -5.37 3.71 12.03
C ALA A 405 -4.78 3.91 10.61
N ASN A 406 -3.57 3.41 10.36
CA ASN A 406 -2.84 3.54 9.09
C ASN A 406 -2.85 2.22 8.28
N ILE A 407 -3.67 1.25 8.67
CA ILE A 407 -4.02 0.09 7.84
C ILE A 407 -5.41 0.35 7.28
N LEU A 408 -5.58 0.20 5.96
CA LEU A 408 -6.88 0.30 5.31
C LEU A 408 -7.42 -1.08 4.95
N VAL A 409 -8.75 -1.21 4.98
CA VAL A 409 -9.46 -2.47 4.71
C VAL A 409 -10.26 -2.34 3.40
N ALA A 410 -10.08 -3.31 2.51
CA ALA A 410 -10.86 -3.48 1.29
C ALA A 410 -11.84 -4.66 1.43
N ASP A 411 -12.56 -4.95 0.35
CA ASP A 411 -13.44 -6.12 0.29
C ASP A 411 -12.67 -7.43 0.51
N ASN A 412 -13.40 -8.49 0.89
CA ASN A 412 -12.84 -9.80 1.27
C ASN A 412 -11.76 -9.74 2.39
N LEU A 413 -11.83 -8.72 3.25
CA LEU A 413 -10.93 -8.51 4.39
C LEU A 413 -9.45 -8.34 3.99
N VAL A 414 -9.19 -7.79 2.80
CA VAL A 414 -7.83 -7.45 2.37
C VAL A 414 -7.33 -6.23 3.15
N CYS A 415 -6.19 -6.38 3.83
CA CYS A 415 -5.51 -5.30 4.54
C CYS A 415 -4.36 -4.74 3.69
N LYS A 416 -4.30 -3.41 3.58
CA LYS A 416 -3.17 -2.70 2.97
C LYS A 416 -2.63 -1.63 3.91
N ILE A 417 -1.31 -1.52 3.99
CA ILE A 417 -0.61 -0.50 4.78
C ILE A 417 -0.63 0.83 4.01
N ALA A 418 -1.04 1.91 4.66
CA ALA A 418 -1.11 3.27 4.13
C ALA A 418 -0.16 4.21 4.88
N ASP A 419 0.02 5.43 4.38
CA ASP A 419 0.80 6.51 5.04
C ASP A 419 2.29 6.20 5.33
N PHE A 420 2.85 5.12 4.78
CA PHE A 420 4.28 4.86 4.77
C PHE A 420 5.06 6.02 4.11
N GLY A 421 6.21 6.38 4.68
CA GLY A 421 7.07 7.46 4.15
C GLY A 421 6.70 8.87 4.57
N LEU A 422 5.41 9.18 4.78
CA LEU A 422 4.97 10.54 5.10
C LEU A 422 5.49 11.07 6.44
N ALA A 423 5.87 10.18 7.36
CA ALA A 423 6.54 10.52 8.63
C ALA A 423 8.05 10.80 8.49
N ARG A 424 8.61 10.72 7.28
CA ARG A 424 10.01 11.12 6.97
C ARG A 424 10.12 12.54 6.44
N LEU A 425 9.00 13.10 5.99
CA LEU A 425 8.95 14.26 5.10
C LEU A 425 8.82 15.63 5.77
N ILE A 426 8.82 15.68 7.09
CA ILE A 426 8.74 16.95 7.82
C ILE A 426 10.18 17.45 7.98
N GLU A 427 10.60 18.36 7.08
CA GLU A 427 11.83 19.16 7.24
C GLU A 427 11.73 19.91 8.58
N ASP A 428 12.71 19.88 9.49
CA ASP A 428 14.12 20.14 9.23
C ASP A 428 14.99 19.67 10.43
N ASN A 429 16.20 19.18 10.15
CA ASN A 429 17.41 18.84 10.95
C ASN A 429 17.42 18.52 12.47
N GLU A 430 16.35 18.69 13.24
CA GLU A 430 16.20 18.13 14.57
C GLU A 430 14.82 17.49 14.71
N TYR A 431 14.77 16.22 15.13
CA TYR A 431 13.63 15.77 15.93
C TYR A 431 13.79 16.29 17.38
N THR A 432 14.01 17.61 17.54
CA THR A 432 13.53 18.29 18.73
C THR A 432 12.02 18.25 18.59
N ALA A 433 11.44 17.22 19.23
CA ALA A 433 10.01 17.08 19.35
C ALA A 433 9.46 18.39 19.95
N ARG A 434 8.96 19.28 19.09
CA ARG A 434 8.35 20.54 19.52
C ARG A 434 7.30 20.16 20.54
N GLN A 435 7.46 20.61 21.78
CA GLN A 435 6.58 20.22 22.89
C GLN A 435 5.12 20.52 22.48
N GLY A 436 4.33 19.47 22.23
CA GLY A 436 2.98 19.59 21.67
C GLY A 436 2.74 18.91 20.30
N ALA A 437 3.78 18.43 19.60
CA ALA A 437 3.60 17.59 18.41
C ALA A 437 2.83 16.30 18.78
N LYS A 438 1.71 16.02 18.09
CA LYS A 438 0.84 14.86 18.36
C LYS A 438 1.46 13.55 17.86
N PHE A 439 2.49 13.09 18.56
CA PHE A 439 3.22 11.87 18.27
C PHE A 439 2.51 10.64 18.86
N PRO A 440 2.42 9.50 18.14
CA PRO A 440 1.70 8.30 18.57
C PRO A 440 2.52 7.46 19.57
N ILE A 441 2.93 8.07 20.69
CA ILE A 441 3.90 7.51 21.66
C ILE A 441 3.58 6.07 22.12
N LYS A 442 2.29 5.72 22.23
CA LYS A 442 1.84 4.39 22.66
C LYS A 442 2.14 3.28 21.66
N TRP A 443 2.48 3.62 20.41
CA TRP A 443 2.92 2.70 19.36
C TRP A 443 4.43 2.77 19.13
N THR A 444 5.13 3.77 19.66
CA THR A 444 6.54 4.01 19.35
C THR A 444 7.46 3.18 20.26
N ALA A 445 8.49 2.60 19.65
CA ALA A 445 9.58 1.95 20.39
C ALA A 445 10.36 2.93 21.29
N PRO A 446 10.86 2.52 22.46
CA PRO A 446 11.54 3.42 23.39
C PRO A 446 12.73 4.17 22.77
N GLU A 447 13.53 3.53 21.92
CA GLU A 447 14.68 4.16 21.26
C GLU A 447 14.28 5.20 20.19
N ALA A 448 13.13 5.01 19.55
CA ALA A 448 12.58 5.98 18.61
C ALA A 448 11.91 7.16 19.35
N ALA A 449 11.28 6.90 20.50
CA ALA A 449 10.68 7.92 21.35
C ALA A 449 11.70 8.80 22.09
N LEU A 450 12.76 8.20 22.64
CA LEU A 450 13.75 8.89 23.47
C LEU A 450 14.91 9.50 22.67
N TYR A 451 15.30 8.88 21.56
CA TYR A 451 16.51 9.24 20.80
C TYR A 451 16.24 9.51 19.31
N GLY A 452 14.97 9.54 18.88
CA GLY A 452 14.61 9.72 17.46
C GLY A 452 15.08 8.59 16.54
N ARG A 453 15.51 7.44 17.08
CA ARG A 453 16.14 6.35 16.31
C ARG A 453 15.12 5.41 15.66
N PHE A 454 14.46 5.90 14.61
CA PHE A 454 13.55 5.07 13.81
C PHE A 454 14.32 4.05 12.96
N THR A 455 13.91 2.78 13.03
CA THR A 455 14.45 1.66 12.26
C THR A 455 13.33 0.67 11.91
N ILE A 456 13.60 -0.34 11.06
CA ILE A 456 12.64 -1.44 10.88
C ILE A 456 12.35 -2.19 12.19
N LYS A 457 13.25 -2.17 13.18
CA LYS A 457 13.01 -2.80 14.49
C LYS A 457 12.12 -1.95 15.40
N SER A 458 12.11 -0.62 15.24
CA SER A 458 11.07 0.21 15.87
C SER A 458 9.70 -0.02 15.23
N ASP A 459 9.63 -0.33 13.92
CA ASP A 459 8.37 -0.75 13.29
C ASP A 459 7.89 -2.14 13.77
N VAL A 460 8.80 -3.06 14.08
CA VAL A 460 8.47 -4.37 14.70
C VAL A 460 7.83 -4.18 16.09
N TRP A 461 8.31 -3.22 16.89
CA TRP A 461 7.63 -2.84 18.14
C TRP A 461 6.21 -2.33 17.86
N SER A 462 6.06 -1.39 16.92
CA SER A 462 4.77 -0.84 16.50
C SER A 462 3.80 -1.93 16.01
N PHE A 463 4.30 -2.93 15.29
CA PHE A 463 3.54 -4.12 14.89
C PHE A 463 3.06 -4.93 16.09
N GLY A 464 3.92 -5.12 17.11
CA GLY A 464 3.53 -5.73 18.39
C GLY A 464 2.35 -5.01 19.06
N ILE A 465 2.35 -3.67 19.05
CA ILE A 465 1.22 -2.88 19.56
C ILE A 465 -0.03 -3.03 18.67
N LEU A 466 0.13 -3.03 17.35
CA LEU A 466 -0.95 -3.29 16.38
C LEU A 466 -1.63 -4.65 16.60
N LEU A 467 -0.87 -5.70 16.95
CA LEU A 467 -1.45 -7.00 17.33
C LEU A 467 -2.37 -6.88 18.55
N THR A 468 -2.03 -6.02 19.53
CA THR A 468 -2.92 -5.74 20.67
C THR A 468 -4.21 -5.05 20.22
N GLU A 469 -4.16 -4.12 19.26
CA GLU A 469 -5.35 -3.48 18.69
C GLU A 469 -6.25 -4.51 18.00
N LEU A 470 -5.69 -5.42 17.20
CA LEU A 470 -6.44 -6.48 16.52
C LEU A 470 -7.21 -7.38 17.51
N VAL A 471 -6.52 -7.96 18.49
CA VAL A 471 -7.15 -8.91 19.44
C VAL A 471 -8.09 -8.23 20.44
N THR A 472 -7.91 -6.93 20.70
CA THR A 472 -8.77 -6.16 21.61
C THR A 472 -9.89 -5.37 20.93
N LYS A 473 -10.07 -5.50 19.61
CA LYS A 473 -11.07 -4.78 18.80
C LYS A 473 -10.87 -3.26 18.79
N GLY A 474 -9.63 -2.83 18.57
CA GLY A 474 -9.25 -1.43 18.43
C GLY A 474 -9.26 -0.65 19.76
N ARG A 475 -9.16 -1.32 20.92
CA ARG A 475 -8.97 -0.60 22.19
C ARG A 475 -7.65 0.17 22.14
N VAL A 476 -7.64 1.35 22.74
CA VAL A 476 -6.42 2.15 22.87
C VAL A 476 -5.40 1.37 23.73
N PRO A 477 -4.14 1.22 23.28
CA PRO A 477 -3.10 0.56 24.08
C PRO A 477 -2.92 1.22 25.45
N TYR A 478 -2.45 0.43 26.43
CA TYR A 478 -2.21 0.87 27.81
C TYR A 478 -3.41 1.65 28.39
N PRO A 479 -4.57 0.98 28.61
CA PRO A 479 -5.76 1.63 29.16
C PRO A 479 -5.49 2.08 30.61
N GLY A 480 -5.90 3.31 30.94
CA GLY A 480 -5.62 3.94 32.24
C GLY A 480 -4.36 4.81 32.25
N GLU A 481 -3.36 4.50 31.43
CA GLU A 481 -2.10 5.26 31.38
C GLU A 481 -2.23 6.57 30.60
N VAL A 482 -1.93 7.68 31.29
CA VAL A 482 -1.79 9.04 30.74
C VAL A 482 -0.33 9.26 30.33
N LEU A 483 -0.09 9.93 29.19
CA LEU A 483 1.23 10.13 28.57
C LEU A 483 2.33 10.69 29.52
N HIS A 484 1.94 11.34 30.62
CA HIS A 484 2.88 11.97 31.54
C HIS A 484 3.75 10.97 32.32
N HIS A 485 3.27 9.74 32.57
CA HIS A 485 4.05 8.70 33.27
C HIS A 485 5.10 8.02 32.38
N LEU A 486 4.94 8.06 31.05
CA LEU A 486 5.90 7.48 30.10
C LEU A 486 7.16 8.36 29.90
N HIS A 487 7.14 9.62 30.33
CA HIS A 487 8.28 10.54 30.20
C HIS A 487 9.23 10.54 31.40
N THR A 488 8.82 10.00 32.55
CA THR A 488 9.55 10.13 33.82
C THR A 488 9.84 8.80 34.52
N ALA A 489 9.24 7.69 34.09
CA ALA A 489 9.59 6.37 34.60
C ALA A 489 10.87 5.85 33.91
N PRO A 490 11.96 5.53 34.64
CA PRO A 490 12.92 4.58 34.10
C PRO A 490 12.18 3.28 33.83
N LEU A 491 12.27 2.76 32.59
CA LEU A 491 11.60 1.54 32.15
C LEU A 491 12.15 0.31 32.88
N SER A 492 11.74 0.13 34.14
CA SER A 492 11.85 -1.12 34.85
C SER A 492 10.87 -2.10 34.20
N ILE A 493 11.36 -2.79 33.17
CA ILE A 493 10.73 -4.01 32.68
C ILE A 493 10.86 -5.04 33.81
N ARG A 494 9.89 -5.05 34.72
CA ARG A 494 9.68 -6.18 35.62
C ARG A 494 9.14 -7.34 34.78
N CYS A 495 10.04 -8.17 34.27
CA CYS A 495 9.69 -9.55 33.98
C CYS A 495 9.14 -10.17 35.27
N SER A 496 7.89 -10.61 35.27
CA SER A 496 7.33 -11.38 36.39
C SER A 496 8.12 -12.69 36.54
N PRO A 497 8.78 -12.94 37.69
CA PRO A 497 9.54 -14.17 37.91
C PRO A 497 8.62 -15.31 38.36
N GLU A 498 7.62 -15.66 37.55
CA GLU A 498 6.68 -16.77 37.81
C GLU A 498 6.55 -17.68 36.58
N ALA A 499 7.67 -18.23 36.12
CA ALA A 499 7.71 -19.27 35.10
C ALA A 499 8.91 -20.24 35.22
N THR A 500 9.43 -20.43 36.45
CA THR A 500 10.50 -21.40 36.71
C THR A 500 10.26 -22.16 38.03
N ASN A 501 9.23 -22.99 38.07
CA ASN A 501 9.25 -24.20 38.91
C ASN A 501 8.25 -25.26 38.44
N THR A 502 8.63 -26.02 37.42
CA THR A 502 8.20 -27.41 37.25
C THR A 502 9.45 -28.27 37.26
N SER A 503 9.80 -28.73 38.46
CA SER A 503 10.90 -29.65 38.70
C SER A 503 10.69 -30.96 37.94
N VAL A 504 11.75 -31.42 37.28
CA VAL A 504 11.86 -32.79 36.79
C VAL A 504 11.79 -33.76 37.97
N HIS A 505 10.83 -34.68 37.95
CA HIS A 505 10.92 -36.03 38.51
C HIS A 505 9.90 -36.95 37.84
#